data_AF-A0A7X4KGT4-F1
#
_entry.id   AF-A0A7X4KGT4-F1
#
_cell.length_a   1.000
_cell.length_b   1.000
_cell.length_c   1.000
_cell.angle_alpha   90.00
_cell.angle_beta   90.00
_cell.angle_gamma   90.00
#
_symmetry.space_group_name_H-M   'P 1'
#
loop_
_entity.id
_entity.type
_entity.pdbx_description
1 polymer ?
#
loop_
_entity_poly.entity_id
_entity_poly.type
_entity_poly.pdbx_seq_one_letter_code
_entity_poly.pdbx_strand_id
1 'polypeptide(L)'
;MENQVKTIFELPEFDTGQYEGSELHMVDGNAALVLHVAELPLLEMRFTNVRWHRYTQLYCCETSWIAHAYFKLIEVSPLEELARFLQSDRSTRRAYKQLHHFRIFLDETGCYEFFAETAAFRELK
;
A
#
# COMPACT_ATOMS: atom_id res chain seq x y z
N MET A 1 12.11 -18.46 -7.94
CA MET A 1 12.14 -18.04 -6.51
C MET A 1 10.78 -17.45 -6.22
N GLU A 2 10.00 -18.07 -5.34
CA GLU A 2 8.74 -17.49 -4.89
C GLU A 2 9.05 -16.24 -4.06
N ASN A 3 8.45 -15.12 -4.43
CA ASN A 3 8.53 -13.91 -3.60
C ASN A 3 7.81 -14.21 -2.29
N GLN A 4 8.51 -14.08 -1.17
CA GLN A 4 7.88 -14.23 0.13
C GLN A 4 6.99 -13.01 0.38
N VAL A 5 5.67 -13.25 0.32
CA VAL A 5 4.62 -12.27 0.57
C VAL A 5 4.13 -12.43 2.00
N LYS A 6 4.12 -11.34 2.76
CA LYS A 6 3.57 -11.29 4.11
C LYS A 6 2.31 -10.44 4.11
N THR A 7 1.24 -10.98 4.66
CA THR A 7 0.04 -10.20 4.96
C THR A 7 0.31 -9.27 6.13
N ILE A 8 0.01 -7.98 5.98
CA ILE A 8 0.13 -7.00 7.07
C ILE A 8 -1.21 -6.81 7.75
N PHE A 9 -2.28 -6.63 6.97
CA PHE A 9 -3.66 -6.72 7.45
C PHE A 9 -4.62 -7.00 6.30
N GLU A 10 -5.76 -7.55 6.65
CA GLU A 10 -6.91 -7.77 5.77
C GLU A 10 -7.96 -6.70 6.11
N LEU A 11 -8.66 -6.20 5.10
CA LEU A 11 -9.83 -5.37 5.35
C LEU A 11 -10.93 -6.22 6.00
N PRO A 12 -11.88 -5.60 6.73
CA PRO A 12 -13.10 -6.27 7.15
C PRO A 12 -13.79 -6.97 5.96
N GLU A 13 -14.58 -8.00 6.23
CA GLU A 13 -15.36 -8.66 5.18
C GLU A 13 -16.48 -7.73 4.69
N PHE A 14 -16.58 -7.55 3.38
CA PHE A 14 -17.63 -6.79 2.71
C PHE A 14 -17.91 -7.39 1.32
N ASP A 15 -19.07 -7.09 0.75
CA ASP A 15 -19.35 -7.41 -0.66
C ASP A 15 -18.60 -6.41 -1.54
N THR A 16 -17.78 -6.88 -2.48
CA THR A 16 -16.96 -6.02 -3.34
C THR A 16 -17.78 -4.99 -4.12
N GLY A 17 -19.07 -5.26 -4.39
CA GLY A 17 -20.00 -4.28 -4.99
C GLY A 17 -20.36 -3.10 -4.06
N GLN A 18 -19.95 -3.13 -2.79
CA GLN A 18 -20.07 -2.05 -1.82
C GLN A 18 -18.86 -1.11 -1.82
N TYR A 19 -17.76 -1.45 -2.51
CA TYR A 19 -16.60 -0.58 -2.59
C TYR A 19 -16.91 0.64 -3.48
N GLU A 20 -16.77 1.85 -2.92
CA GLU A 20 -17.14 3.10 -3.59
C GLU A 20 -15.93 3.87 -4.13
N GLY A 21 -14.72 3.53 -3.67
CA GLY A 21 -13.47 4.17 -4.10
C GLY A 21 -12.48 4.38 -2.96
N SER A 22 -11.39 5.11 -3.26
CA SER A 22 -10.38 5.47 -2.28
C SER A 22 -9.74 6.82 -2.53
N GLU A 23 -9.21 7.41 -1.46
CA GLU A 23 -8.50 8.68 -1.48
C GLU A 23 -7.10 8.50 -0.86
N LEU A 24 -6.08 9.07 -1.50
CA LEU A 24 -4.73 9.09 -0.97
C LEU A 24 -4.35 10.50 -0.51
N HIS A 25 -4.12 10.64 0.79
CA HIS A 25 -3.69 11.89 1.42
C HIS A 25 -2.22 11.77 1.83
N MET A 26 -1.39 12.77 1.49
CA MET A 26 0.04 12.77 1.84
C MET A 26 0.47 14.08 2.52
N VAL A 27 1.15 13.96 3.66
CA VAL A 27 1.63 15.10 4.44
C VAL A 27 2.92 14.75 5.20
N ASP A 28 3.93 15.62 5.13
CA ASP A 28 5.21 15.50 5.85
C ASP A 28 5.90 14.13 5.75
N GLY A 29 5.82 13.51 4.57
CA GLY A 29 6.39 12.18 4.34
C GLY A 29 5.58 11.04 4.97
N ASN A 30 4.34 11.26 5.34
CA ASN A 30 3.38 10.23 5.71
C ASN A 30 2.28 10.15 4.66
N ALA A 31 1.63 8.99 4.55
CA ALA A 31 0.48 8.81 3.69
C ALA A 31 -0.69 8.16 4.45
N ALA A 32 -1.92 8.51 4.07
CA ALA A 32 -3.15 7.88 4.51
C ALA A 32 -3.96 7.50 3.27
N LEU A 33 -4.17 6.21 3.06
CA LEU A 33 -5.07 5.67 2.04
C LEU A 33 -6.40 5.36 2.72
N VAL A 34 -7.42 6.15 2.40
CA VAL A 34 -8.78 6.05 2.93
C VAL A 34 -9.64 5.31 1.92
N LEU A 35 -10.36 4.29 2.37
CA LEU A 35 -11.29 3.51 1.57
C LEU A 35 -12.72 3.89 1.94
N HIS A 36 -13.57 3.98 0.92
CA HIS A 36 -14.99 4.20 1.04
C HIS A 36 -15.70 2.90 0.68
N VAL A 37 -16.41 2.32 1.65
CA VAL A 37 -17.21 1.12 1.47
C VAL A 37 -18.59 1.40 2.05
N ALA A 38 -19.64 1.16 1.26
CA ALA A 38 -21.01 1.40 1.66
C ALA A 38 -21.33 0.67 2.97
N GLU A 39 -22.03 1.35 3.87
CA GLU A 39 -22.47 0.82 5.18
C GLU A 39 -21.34 0.47 6.17
N LEU A 40 -20.07 0.75 5.83
CA LEU A 40 -18.92 0.62 6.74
C LEU A 40 -18.38 1.98 7.18
N PRO A 41 -17.71 2.05 8.34
CA PRO A 41 -16.87 3.19 8.69
C PRO A 41 -15.76 3.38 7.66
N LEU A 42 -15.22 4.61 7.55
CA LEU A 42 -14.06 4.84 6.67
C LEU A 42 -12.89 3.98 7.15
N LEU A 43 -12.31 3.22 6.23
CA LEU A 43 -11.18 2.34 6.53
C LEU A 43 -9.90 3.06 6.11
N GLU A 44 -8.97 3.28 7.04
CA GLU A 44 -7.75 4.04 6.76
C GLU A 44 -6.49 3.19 6.98
N MET A 45 -5.63 3.20 5.97
CA MET A 45 -4.27 2.67 6.03
C MET A 45 -3.27 3.81 6.13
N ARG A 46 -2.51 3.86 7.21
CA ARG A 46 -1.46 4.86 7.44
C ARG A 46 -0.09 4.30 7.16
N PHE A 47 0.72 5.06 6.42
CA PHE A 47 2.11 4.76 6.14
C PHE A 47 2.99 5.87 6.72
N THR A 48 3.99 5.48 7.52
CA THR A 48 4.89 6.44 8.19
C THR A 48 6.23 6.52 7.46
N ASN A 49 6.78 7.72 7.32
CA ASN A 49 8.07 7.96 6.66
C ASN A 49 8.16 7.34 5.24
N VAL A 50 7.12 7.55 4.45
CA VAL A 50 7.06 7.23 3.02
C VAL A 50 8.21 7.94 2.30
N ARG A 51 8.95 7.18 1.50
CA ARG A 51 10.05 7.68 0.65
C ARG A 51 9.74 7.56 -0.83
N TRP A 52 8.78 6.71 -1.16
CA TRP A 52 8.30 6.53 -2.51
C TRP A 52 6.89 5.97 -2.47
N HIS A 53 6.08 6.34 -3.46
CA HIS A 53 4.79 5.75 -3.68
C HIS A 53 4.50 5.69 -5.19
N ARG A 54 3.63 4.76 -5.58
CA ARG A 54 3.10 4.67 -6.94
C ARG A 54 1.62 4.31 -6.88
N TYR A 55 0.84 5.01 -7.68
CA TYR A 55 -0.51 4.62 -8.05
C TYR A 55 -0.49 4.13 -9.49
N THR A 56 -1.15 3.01 -9.74
CA THR A 56 -1.33 2.42 -11.07
C THR A 56 -2.82 2.21 -11.29
N GLN A 57 -3.36 2.77 -12.37
CA GLN A 57 -4.77 2.57 -12.75
C GLN A 57 -5.08 1.09 -12.99
N LEU A 58 -6.32 0.67 -12.71
CA LEU A 58 -6.76 -0.73 -12.74
C LEU A 58 -6.28 -1.52 -13.96
N TYR A 59 -6.52 -1.02 -15.17
CA TYR A 59 -6.15 -1.72 -16.42
C TYR A 59 -4.64 -1.86 -16.65
N CYS A 60 -3.82 -1.17 -15.86
CA CYS A 60 -2.36 -1.23 -15.91
C CYS A 60 -1.75 -2.01 -14.74
N CYS A 61 -2.59 -2.51 -13.81
CA CYS A 61 -2.13 -3.35 -12.72
C CYS A 61 -1.64 -4.71 -13.24
N GLU A 62 -0.55 -5.22 -12.65
CA GLU A 62 -0.11 -6.58 -12.93
C GLU A 62 -1.10 -7.59 -12.32
N THR A 63 -1.45 -8.63 -13.08
CA THR A 63 -2.39 -9.67 -12.64
C THR A 63 -1.91 -10.43 -11.40
N SER A 64 -0.59 -10.49 -11.18
CA SER A 64 0.03 -11.09 -10.00
C SER A 64 -0.39 -10.41 -8.69
N TRP A 65 -0.83 -9.15 -8.72
CA TRP A 65 -1.28 -8.43 -7.55
C TRP A 65 -2.65 -8.91 -7.07
N ILE A 66 -3.53 -9.32 -7.98
CA ILE A 66 -4.87 -9.82 -7.65
C ILE A 66 -4.77 -11.05 -6.75
N ALA A 67 -3.80 -11.94 -7.01
CA ALA A 67 -3.64 -13.18 -6.26
C ALA A 67 -3.27 -12.97 -4.78
N HIS A 68 -2.67 -11.83 -4.42
CA HIS A 68 -2.05 -11.64 -3.11
C HIS A 68 -2.47 -10.36 -2.39
N ALA A 69 -2.89 -9.32 -3.11
CA ALA A 69 -3.11 -7.97 -2.61
C ALA A 69 -4.55 -7.46 -2.80
N TYR A 70 -5.47 -8.29 -3.31
CA TYR A 70 -6.87 -7.92 -3.52
C TYR A 70 -7.54 -7.58 -2.18
N PHE A 71 -7.92 -6.29 -2.01
CA PHE A 71 -8.47 -5.72 -0.78
C PHE A 71 -7.68 -6.08 0.49
N LYS A 72 -6.36 -6.13 0.36
CA LYS A 72 -5.45 -6.61 1.39
C LYS A 72 -4.10 -5.92 1.30
N LEU A 73 -3.62 -5.37 2.42
CA LEU A 73 -2.28 -4.82 2.46
C LEU A 73 -1.27 -5.94 2.70
N ILE A 74 -0.34 -6.07 1.76
CA ILE A 74 0.79 -6.99 1.86
C ILE A 74 2.10 -6.23 1.93
N GLU A 75 3.07 -6.84 2.59
CA GLU A 75 4.48 -6.53 2.47
C GLU A 75 5.10 -7.59 1.56
N VAL A 76 5.73 -7.14 0.47
CA VAL A 76 6.55 -8.02 -0.35
C VAL A 76 7.98 -7.94 0.14
N SER A 77 8.64 -9.09 0.28
CA SER A 77 10.06 -9.14 0.63
C SER A 77 10.86 -8.23 -0.30
N PRO A 78 11.93 -7.57 0.21
CA PRO A 78 12.62 -6.49 -0.49
C PRO A 78 12.98 -6.92 -1.91
N LEU A 79 12.17 -6.44 -2.85
CA LEU A 79 12.35 -6.67 -4.25
C LEU A 79 13.62 -5.95 -4.70
N GLU A 80 14.15 -6.40 -5.83
CA GLU A 80 15.16 -5.67 -6.58
C GLU A 80 14.79 -4.18 -6.75
N GLU A 81 13.49 -3.84 -6.78
CA GLU A 81 12.99 -2.46 -6.83
C GLU A 81 13.34 -1.63 -5.59
N LEU A 82 13.13 -2.14 -4.38
CA LEU A 82 13.50 -1.41 -3.15
C LEU A 82 15.03 -1.29 -3.05
N ALA A 83 15.77 -2.34 -3.44
CA ALA A 83 17.23 -2.29 -3.50
C ALA A 83 17.72 -1.24 -4.54
N ARG A 84 17.12 -1.21 -5.73
CA ARG A 84 17.40 -0.21 -6.78
C ARG A 84 17.06 1.20 -6.31
N PHE A 85 15.94 1.37 -5.60
CA PHE A 85 15.57 2.65 -5.00
C PHE A 85 16.64 3.12 -4.00
N LEU A 86 17.02 2.27 -3.04
CA LEU A 86 18.05 2.57 -2.05
C LEU A 86 19.42 2.89 -2.68
N GLN A 87 19.77 2.25 -3.80
CA GLN A 87 21.03 2.52 -4.52
C GLN A 87 21.01 3.84 -5.32
N SER A 88 19.86 4.20 -5.87
CA SER A 88 19.70 5.42 -6.69
C SER A 88 19.47 6.67 -5.85
N ASP A 89 19.01 6.52 -4.62
CA ASP A 89 18.81 7.62 -3.71
C ASP A 89 20.14 8.17 -3.14
N ARG A 90 20.57 9.30 -3.69
CA ARG A 90 21.80 10.02 -3.29
C ARG A 90 21.60 10.94 -2.08
N SER A 91 20.42 10.97 -1.47
CA SER A 91 20.01 12.02 -0.53
C SER A 91 20.36 11.79 0.94
N THR A 92 21.04 10.70 1.31
CA THR A 92 21.11 10.20 2.69
C THR A 92 21.98 11.06 3.64
N ARG A 93 21.44 12.20 4.09
CA ARG A 93 21.81 12.86 5.37
C ARG A 93 21.15 12.20 6.58
N ARG A 94 20.19 11.29 6.37
CA ARG A 94 19.59 10.44 7.42
C ARG A 94 19.62 8.99 6.95
N ALA A 95 20.19 8.11 7.76
CA ALA A 95 20.09 6.68 7.54
C ALA A 95 18.62 6.25 7.60
N TYR A 96 18.15 5.55 6.58
CA TYR A 96 16.89 4.83 6.66
C TYR A 96 16.99 3.80 7.79
N LYS A 97 16.05 3.80 8.74
CA LYS A 97 16.07 2.79 9.80
C LYS A 97 15.78 1.41 9.19
N GLN A 98 14.66 1.31 8.48
CA GLN A 98 14.27 0.15 7.68
C GLN A 98 13.09 0.56 6.77
N LEU A 99 13.22 0.40 5.45
CA LEU A 99 12.10 0.60 4.52
C LEU A 99 11.50 -0.75 4.15
N HIS A 100 10.17 -0.77 4.07
CA HIS A 100 9.37 -1.92 3.67
C HIS A 100 8.62 -1.60 2.38
N HIS A 101 8.30 -2.64 1.62
CA HIS A 101 7.60 -2.53 0.34
C HIS A 101 6.17 -3.01 0.50
N PHE A 102 5.23 -2.06 0.58
CA PHE A 102 3.81 -2.35 0.73
C PHE A 102 3.08 -2.29 -0.61
N ARG A 103 2.13 -3.20 -0.80
CA ARG A 103 1.24 -3.26 -1.96
C ARG A 103 -0.21 -3.51 -1.52
N ILE A 104 -1.13 -2.86 -2.21
CA ILE A 104 -2.56 -3.18 -2.15
C ILE A 104 -3.18 -3.03 -3.55
N PHE A 105 -4.05 -3.96 -3.90
CA PHE A 105 -4.92 -3.90 -5.07
C PHE A 105 -6.34 -3.58 -4.59
N LEU A 106 -6.92 -2.53 -5.12
CA LEU A 106 -8.30 -2.14 -4.87
C LEU A 106 -9.05 -2.29 -6.18
N ASP A 107 -10.07 -3.15 -6.17
CA ASP A 107 -10.89 -3.35 -7.35
C ASP A 107 -11.53 -2.03 -7.79
N GLU A 108 -11.81 -1.89 -9.08
CA GLU A 108 -12.39 -0.66 -9.69
C GLU A 108 -11.53 0.61 -9.61
N THR A 109 -10.56 0.72 -8.69
CA THR A 109 -9.66 1.88 -8.55
C THR A 109 -8.26 1.62 -9.11
N GLY A 110 -7.65 0.50 -8.75
CA GLY A 110 -6.29 0.15 -9.14
C GLY A 110 -5.37 -0.16 -7.97
N CYS A 111 -4.09 0.03 -8.18
CA CYS A 111 -3.04 -0.49 -7.32
C CYS A 111 -2.24 0.62 -6.65
N TYR A 112 -1.95 0.44 -5.37
CA TYR A 112 -1.09 1.33 -4.61
C TYR A 112 0.15 0.61 -4.11
N GLU A 113 1.27 1.30 -4.20
CA GLU A 113 2.58 0.82 -3.77
C GLU A 113 3.28 1.86 -2.92
N PHE A 114 3.94 1.43 -1.86
CA PHE A 114 4.64 2.33 -0.94
C PHE A 114 5.98 1.74 -0.51
N PHE A 115 7.00 2.59 -0.47
CA PHE A 115 8.20 2.37 0.34
C PHE A 115 8.10 3.23 1.60
N ALA A 116 7.87 2.59 2.75
CA ALA A 116 7.62 3.27 4.01
C ALA A 116 8.25 2.51 5.18
N GLU A 117 8.43 3.17 6.33
CA GLU A 117 9.00 2.51 7.52
C GLU A 117 7.97 1.64 8.24
N THR A 118 6.71 2.05 8.27
CA THR A 118 5.65 1.29 8.93
C THR A 118 4.32 1.46 8.19
N ALA A 119 3.43 0.48 8.39
CA ALA A 119 2.03 0.56 7.98
C ALA A 119 1.12 0.21 9.19
N ALA A 120 -0.02 0.89 9.30
CA ALA A 120 -1.02 0.65 10.32
C ALA A 120 -2.44 0.81 9.75
N PHE A 121 -3.39 0.07 10.31
CA PHE A 121 -4.80 0.11 9.92
C PHE A 121 -5.66 0.70 11.05
N ARG A 122 -6.69 1.47 10.70
CA ARG A 122 -7.73 1.92 11.63
C ARG A 122 -9.06 2.15 10.94
N GLU A 123 -10.14 1.94 11.69
CA GLU A 123 -11.49 2.38 11.33
C GLU A 123 -11.72 3.79 11.87
N LEU A 124 -12.23 4.70 11.05
CA LEU A 124 -12.59 6.06 11.46
C LEU A 124 -14.08 6.08 11.81
N LYS A 125 -14.40 6.52 13.03
CA LYS A 125 -15.76 6.73 13.50
C LYS A 125 -16.30 8.09 13.10
#